data_AF-A0AAU1Z5J0-F1
#
_entry.id   AF-A0AAU1Z5J0-F1
#
_cell.length_a   1.000
_cell.length_b   1.000
_cell.length_c   1.000
_cell.angle_alpha   90.00
_cell.angle_beta   90.00
_cell.angle_gamma   90.00
#
_symmetry.space_group_name_H-M   'P 1'
#
loop_
_entity.id
_entity.type
_entity.pdbx_description
1 polymer ?
#
loop_
_entity_poly.entity_id
_entity_poly.type
_entity_poly.pdbx_seq_one_letter_code
_entity_poly.pdbx_strand_id
1 'polypeptide(L)'
;MTAATAGSALALSGLVALVAPPAQALAPAPFAYVTDLFDNKVSVLDTATNTVTATIPVGSSPIGAVASPDAARVYVANNGSDSVSVIDTATNTVSATVPVGAGPIGVAVSPSGDNLYTAGSGANTLSVVDTASNTVTASIPVGSQPFGVALSPDGARAYVSNNGGNTVSVINTATATTVATVGVGQKPNFIAVTPDGSRAYVGNQNSHNVSVIDTATNTVTATIPVGIGPFGLTLSPDGSRAYASNNSSSSVSVIDTATNTVTATVGVGNGPFQSAVTPDGTLAYVPNGYAGTMSVIDTATNAVTATFALGSFPYSVAFAKAGGGDPAADLSVSVSDSADSADPAALGGTYTYTATVTNDGPDDATGATATTTLSGAARTISSATSSQGSCTITAPTVTCALGALADGTSATVTITVEPAATGSITATTVSDADQDDPAPANNTDAETTTVNNGNGCTITGTPGNDTLNGTNAADVICGLGGNDTIDGKNGDDTLYGGSGDDIMGGGNGADTLYAGAGNDTNYGETLLGSLLYLFDNGSDHIYGGPGNDDLDGQNGNDVLVDTSGTDTMSGALGNDSIDVQDGAGGDTANGGLGTDTCTADTGDTLTSC
;
A
#
# COMPACT_ATOMS: atom_id res chain seq x y z
N MET A 1 -29.13 -68.20 -8.80
CA MET A 1 -29.40 -66.75 -8.81
C MET A 1 -28.65 -66.13 -7.64
N THR A 2 -27.93 -65.05 -7.95
CA THR A 2 -27.31 -64.04 -7.06
C THR A 2 -26.27 -64.50 -6.03
N ALA A 3 -25.00 -64.29 -6.37
CA ALA A 3 -23.97 -63.81 -5.44
C ALA A 3 -22.97 -62.95 -6.21
N ALA A 4 -22.88 -61.68 -5.82
CA ALA A 4 -22.18 -60.61 -6.50
C ALA A 4 -20.67 -60.65 -6.24
N THR A 5 -19.93 -60.19 -7.25
CA THR A 5 -18.49 -59.95 -7.27
C THR A 5 -18.07 -58.88 -6.25
N ALA A 6 -16.99 -59.16 -5.54
CA ALA A 6 -16.28 -58.23 -4.67
C ALA A 6 -15.63 -57.12 -5.50
N GLY A 7 -15.94 -55.86 -5.15
CA GLY A 7 -15.19 -54.67 -5.54
C GLY A 7 -14.72 -53.97 -4.27
N SER A 8 -13.45 -54.15 -3.94
CA SER A 8 -12.77 -53.41 -2.87
C SER A 8 -12.53 -51.97 -3.32
N ALA A 9 -13.18 -51.01 -2.65
CA ALA A 9 -12.78 -49.61 -2.69
C ALA A 9 -12.34 -49.21 -1.27
N LEU A 10 -11.03 -49.04 -1.09
CA LEU A 10 -10.47 -48.30 0.04
C LEU A 10 -10.93 -46.85 -0.09
N ALA A 11 -11.83 -46.40 0.78
CA ALA A 11 -12.03 -44.99 1.04
C ALA A 11 -11.12 -44.59 2.21
N LEU A 12 -9.97 -44.00 1.87
CA LEU A 12 -9.10 -43.32 2.82
C LEU A 12 -9.81 -42.00 3.20
N SER A 13 -10.57 -41.97 4.29
CA SER A 13 -11.11 -40.73 4.83
C SER A 13 -9.99 -39.98 5.55
N GLY A 14 -9.23 -39.17 4.80
CA GLY A 14 -8.35 -38.16 5.37
C GLY A 14 -9.20 -37.11 6.08
N LEU A 15 -9.28 -37.22 7.41
CA LEU A 15 -9.81 -36.17 8.27
C LEU A 15 -8.78 -35.04 8.27
N VAL A 16 -8.88 -34.12 7.30
CA VAL A 16 -8.21 -32.83 7.41
C VAL A 16 -8.97 -32.06 8.48
N ALA A 17 -8.45 -32.06 9.70
CA ALA A 17 -8.84 -31.06 10.68
C ALA A 17 -8.47 -29.69 10.08
N LEU A 18 -9.48 -28.96 9.60
CA LEU A 18 -9.34 -27.51 9.46
C LEU A 18 -9.15 -26.98 10.86
N VAL A 19 -7.88 -26.82 11.24
CA VAL A 19 -7.50 -25.95 12.35
C VAL A 19 -7.94 -24.56 11.90
N ALA A 20 -9.00 -24.05 12.52
CA ALA A 20 -9.36 -22.64 12.38
C ALA A 20 -8.10 -21.82 12.68
N PRO A 21 -7.76 -20.81 11.85
CA PRO A 21 -6.66 -19.93 12.18
C PRO A 21 -6.92 -19.38 13.59
N PRO A 22 -5.89 -19.23 14.44
CA PRO A 22 -6.07 -18.57 15.72
C PRO A 22 -6.71 -17.23 15.43
N ALA A 23 -7.79 -16.90 16.17
CA ALA A 23 -8.34 -15.56 16.19
C ALA A 23 -7.14 -14.62 16.34
N GLN A 24 -6.89 -13.79 15.32
CA GLN A 24 -5.84 -12.79 15.42
C GLN A 24 -6.14 -12.02 16.70
N ALA A 25 -5.24 -12.09 17.67
CA ALA A 25 -5.28 -11.23 18.82
C ALA A 25 -5.17 -9.82 18.24
N LEU A 26 -6.30 -9.10 18.19
CA LEU A 26 -6.30 -7.68 17.90
C LEU A 26 -5.28 -7.04 18.85
N ALA A 27 -4.35 -6.27 18.30
CA ALA A 27 -3.56 -5.32 19.07
C ALA A 27 -4.52 -4.53 19.99
N PRO A 28 -4.09 -4.06 21.18
CA PRO A 28 -4.97 -3.32 22.07
C PRO A 28 -5.63 -2.21 21.26
N ALA A 29 -6.97 -2.23 21.16
CA ALA A 29 -7.69 -1.21 20.42
C ALA A 29 -7.35 0.14 21.08
N PRO A 30 -6.66 1.06 20.38
CA PRO A 30 -6.05 2.19 21.05
C PRO A 30 -7.10 3.19 21.55
N PHE A 31 -8.33 3.12 21.03
CA PHE A 31 -9.35 4.12 21.30
C PHE A 31 -10.69 3.55 21.78
N ALA A 32 -11.33 4.33 22.64
CA ALA A 32 -12.68 4.12 23.12
C ALA A 32 -13.61 5.22 22.60
N TYR A 33 -14.75 4.83 22.03
CA TYR A 33 -15.81 5.69 21.54
C TYR A 33 -16.94 5.68 22.55
N VAL A 34 -17.18 6.81 23.20
CA VAL A 34 -18.13 6.92 24.31
C VAL A 34 -19.29 7.82 23.93
N THR A 35 -20.51 7.30 23.99
CA THR A 35 -21.72 8.07 23.70
C THR A 35 -22.06 9.01 24.87
N ASP A 36 -22.30 10.28 24.57
CA ASP A 36 -22.76 11.28 25.55
C ASP A 36 -24.19 11.72 25.23
N LEU A 37 -25.12 11.25 26.08
CA LEU A 37 -26.55 11.26 25.79
C LEU A 37 -27.12 12.68 25.69
N PHE A 38 -26.72 13.61 26.55
CA PHE A 38 -27.27 14.97 26.55
C PHE A 38 -26.54 15.93 25.60
N ASP A 39 -25.30 15.62 25.27
CA ASP A 39 -24.48 16.46 24.40
C ASP A 39 -24.62 16.10 22.90
N ASN A 40 -25.35 15.03 22.57
CA ASN A 40 -25.55 14.53 21.19
C ASN A 40 -24.23 14.28 20.44
N LYS A 41 -23.24 13.72 21.14
CA LYS A 41 -21.90 13.47 20.60
C LYS A 41 -21.36 12.11 21.02
N VAL A 42 -20.31 11.68 20.34
CA VAL A 42 -19.40 10.63 20.78
C VAL A 42 -18.06 11.25 21.13
N SER A 43 -17.52 10.94 22.31
CA SER A 43 -16.16 11.32 22.70
C SER A 43 -15.22 10.19 22.36
N VAL A 44 -14.15 10.48 21.62
CA VAL A 44 -13.07 9.54 21.29
C VAL A 44 -11.97 9.70 22.33
N LEU A 45 -11.58 8.60 22.95
CA LEU A 45 -10.66 8.54 24.07
C LEU A 45 -9.46 7.69 23.69
N ASP A 46 -8.25 8.22 23.85
CA ASP A 46 -7.03 7.41 23.85
C ASP A 46 -6.97 6.62 25.17
N THR A 47 -6.95 5.29 25.07
CA THR A 47 -6.94 4.37 26.21
C THR A 47 -5.60 4.29 26.92
N ALA A 48 -4.50 4.65 26.25
CA ALA A 48 -3.16 4.69 26.86
C ALA A 48 -3.03 5.87 27.83
N THR A 49 -3.56 7.03 27.44
CA THR A 49 -3.47 8.26 28.24
C THR A 49 -4.74 8.56 29.04
N ASN A 50 -5.86 7.92 28.73
CA ASN A 50 -7.19 8.24 29.24
C ASN A 50 -7.59 9.71 28.98
N THR A 51 -7.24 10.24 27.81
CA THR A 51 -7.60 11.60 27.38
C THR A 51 -8.51 11.63 26.16
N VAL A 52 -9.46 12.56 26.14
CA VAL A 52 -10.35 12.77 24.99
C VAL A 52 -9.54 13.42 23.86
N THR A 53 -9.43 12.74 22.72
CA THR A 53 -8.68 13.19 21.55
C THR A 53 -9.58 13.85 20.50
N ALA A 54 -10.84 13.41 20.40
CA ALA A 54 -11.81 13.98 19.48
C ALA A 54 -13.24 13.93 20.02
N THR A 55 -14.12 14.76 19.44
CA THR A 55 -15.56 14.72 19.69
C THR A 55 -16.31 14.73 18.37
N ILE A 56 -17.20 13.77 18.18
CA ILE A 56 -17.93 13.53 16.93
C ILE A 56 -19.41 13.84 17.17
N PRO A 57 -19.97 14.89 16.55
CA PRO A 57 -21.41 15.14 16.59
C PRO A 57 -22.18 13.99 15.96
N VAL A 58 -23.24 13.51 16.61
CA VAL A 58 -24.11 12.44 16.11
C VAL A 58 -25.57 12.85 16.23
N GLY A 59 -26.51 11.92 16.01
CA GLY A 59 -27.94 12.17 16.19
C GLY A 59 -28.34 12.44 17.64
N SER A 60 -29.62 12.70 17.85
CA SER A 60 -30.14 13.10 19.15
C SER A 60 -30.17 11.94 20.14
N SER A 61 -29.71 12.19 21.37
CA SER A 61 -29.68 11.22 22.48
C SER A 61 -29.02 9.89 22.12
N PRO A 62 -27.70 9.89 21.81
CA PRO A 62 -26.97 8.65 21.52
C PRO A 62 -26.88 7.78 22.77
N ILE A 63 -27.23 6.50 22.64
CA ILE A 63 -27.30 5.55 23.75
C ILE A 63 -26.29 4.41 23.61
N GLY A 64 -26.47 3.55 22.60
CA GLY A 64 -25.62 2.39 22.38
C GLY A 64 -24.60 2.66 21.29
N ALA A 65 -23.37 2.17 21.48
CA ALA A 65 -22.34 2.13 20.46
C ALA A 65 -21.78 0.71 20.31
N VAL A 66 -21.41 0.33 19.09
CA VAL A 66 -20.64 -0.89 18.80
C VAL A 66 -19.67 -0.64 17.65
N ALA A 67 -18.48 -1.22 17.71
CA ALA A 67 -17.55 -1.22 16.59
C ALA A 67 -17.83 -2.38 15.63
N SER A 68 -17.54 -2.20 14.35
CA SER A 68 -17.44 -3.33 13.39
C SER A 68 -16.32 -4.30 13.80
N PRO A 69 -16.36 -5.57 13.37
CA PRO A 69 -15.33 -6.55 13.71
C PRO A 69 -13.91 -6.18 13.24
N ASP A 70 -13.81 -5.46 12.12
CA ASP A 70 -12.56 -4.89 11.59
C ASP A 70 -12.14 -3.58 12.28
N ALA A 71 -12.95 -3.10 13.23
CA ALA A 71 -12.79 -1.87 13.97
C ALA A 71 -12.71 -0.58 13.12
N ALA A 72 -13.09 -0.63 11.83
CA ALA A 72 -13.08 0.49 10.89
C ALA A 72 -14.32 1.40 10.98
N ARG A 73 -15.37 0.94 11.67
CA ARG A 73 -16.61 1.69 11.84
C ARG A 73 -17.14 1.59 13.26
N VAL A 74 -17.76 2.66 13.74
CA VAL A 74 -18.55 2.65 14.98
C VAL A 74 -19.99 3.03 14.66
N TYR A 75 -20.92 2.20 15.09
CA TYR A 75 -22.36 2.40 14.91
C TYR A 75 -22.98 2.91 16.20
N VAL A 76 -23.72 4.00 16.13
CA VAL A 76 -24.29 4.68 17.30
C VAL A 76 -25.80 4.78 17.18
N ALA A 77 -26.54 4.17 18.11
CA ALA A 77 -27.99 4.28 18.18
C ALA A 77 -28.40 5.63 18.78
N ASN A 78 -29.02 6.47 17.97
CA ASN A 78 -29.52 7.79 18.35
C ASN A 78 -31.00 7.69 18.72
N ASN A 79 -31.27 7.55 20.01
CA ASN A 79 -32.60 7.27 20.52
C ASN A 79 -33.63 8.36 20.19
N GLY A 80 -33.21 9.63 20.29
CA GLY A 80 -34.08 10.79 20.13
C GLY A 80 -34.33 11.18 18.67
N SER A 81 -33.57 10.63 17.72
CA SER A 81 -33.71 10.91 16.28
C SER A 81 -34.02 9.67 15.45
N ASP A 82 -34.42 8.55 16.08
CA ASP A 82 -34.84 7.31 15.41
C ASP A 82 -33.86 6.83 14.31
N SER A 83 -32.56 6.92 14.60
CA SER A 83 -31.51 6.66 13.60
C SER A 83 -30.29 5.98 14.21
N VAL A 84 -29.44 5.45 13.33
CA VAL A 84 -28.07 5.01 13.66
C VAL A 84 -27.08 5.90 12.91
N SER A 85 -26.13 6.51 13.61
CA SER A 85 -24.97 7.14 12.98
C SER A 85 -23.90 6.10 12.70
N VAL A 86 -23.33 6.12 11.50
CA VAL A 86 -22.17 5.32 11.10
C VAL A 86 -20.97 6.25 11.13
N ILE A 87 -20.05 6.00 12.05
CA ILE A 87 -18.79 6.74 12.19
C ILE A 87 -17.74 5.96 11.43
N ASP A 88 -17.09 6.62 10.47
CA ASP A 88 -15.83 6.14 9.91
C ASP A 88 -14.76 6.37 10.96
N THR A 89 -14.17 5.29 11.44
CA THR A 89 -13.23 5.41 12.54
C THR A 89 -11.90 5.89 12.08
N ALA A 90 -11.55 5.91 10.77
CA ALA A 90 -10.29 6.41 10.24
C ALA A 90 -10.26 7.95 10.06
N THR A 91 -11.44 8.57 9.96
CA THR A 91 -11.59 10.02 9.85
C THR A 91 -12.26 10.64 11.08
N ASN A 92 -12.79 9.84 12.00
CA ASN A 92 -13.64 10.29 13.11
C ASN A 92 -14.82 11.17 12.65
N THR A 93 -15.42 10.84 11.50
CA THR A 93 -16.58 11.56 10.96
C THR A 93 -17.77 10.63 10.75
N VAL A 94 -18.98 11.18 10.83
CA VAL A 94 -20.21 10.44 10.50
C VAL A 94 -20.30 10.31 8.97
N SER A 95 -20.08 9.10 8.45
CA SER A 95 -20.14 8.78 7.02
C SER A 95 -21.56 8.50 6.54
N ALA A 96 -22.45 8.05 7.43
CA ALA A 96 -23.86 7.87 7.13
C ALA A 96 -24.76 8.03 8.38
N THR A 97 -26.03 8.34 8.15
CA THR A 97 -27.07 8.29 9.18
C THR A 97 -28.25 7.48 8.65
N VAL A 98 -28.54 6.35 9.27
CA VAL A 98 -29.52 5.35 8.82
C VAL A 98 -30.78 5.48 9.65
N PRO A 99 -31.95 5.82 9.08
CA PRO A 99 -33.22 5.77 9.79
C PRO A 99 -33.56 4.33 10.18
N VAL A 100 -33.98 4.11 11.43
CA VAL A 100 -34.33 2.78 11.98
C VAL A 100 -35.66 2.84 12.75
N GLY A 101 -36.08 1.73 13.36
CA GLY A 101 -37.26 1.70 14.21
C GLY A 101 -37.18 2.67 15.39
N ALA A 102 -38.33 3.22 15.78
CA ALA A 102 -38.44 4.26 16.80
C ALA A 102 -37.77 3.90 18.15
N GLY A 103 -37.02 4.85 18.69
CA GLY A 103 -36.28 4.75 19.94
C GLY A 103 -35.21 3.66 19.95
N PRO A 104 -34.21 3.66 19.04
CA PRO A 104 -33.13 2.68 19.05
C PRO A 104 -32.31 2.80 20.35
N ILE A 105 -31.93 1.66 20.95
CA ILE A 105 -31.16 1.60 22.21
C ILE A 105 -29.94 0.69 22.04
N GLY A 106 -30.15 -0.63 22.13
CA GLY A 106 -29.10 -1.63 22.00
C GLY A 106 -28.75 -1.84 20.54
N VAL A 107 -27.46 -1.99 20.27
CA VAL A 107 -26.91 -2.14 18.93
C VAL A 107 -25.87 -3.28 18.97
N ALA A 108 -25.89 -4.14 17.96
CA ALA A 108 -24.93 -5.24 17.79
C ALA A 108 -24.64 -5.45 16.30
N VAL A 109 -23.40 -5.78 15.95
CA VAL A 109 -22.97 -6.08 14.58
C VAL A 109 -22.73 -7.58 14.42
N SER A 110 -23.07 -8.14 13.26
CA SER A 110 -22.78 -9.54 12.92
C SER A 110 -21.27 -9.80 12.96
N PRO A 111 -20.83 -11.03 13.29
CA PRO A 111 -19.42 -11.40 13.26
C PRO A 111 -18.74 -11.17 11.90
N SER A 112 -19.50 -11.25 10.79
CA SER A 112 -19.01 -10.95 9.45
C SER A 112 -18.93 -9.45 9.13
N GLY A 113 -19.53 -8.57 9.94
CA GLY A 113 -19.65 -7.14 9.68
C GLY A 113 -20.80 -6.73 8.76
N ASP A 114 -21.45 -7.66 8.06
CA ASP A 114 -22.44 -7.36 7.01
C ASP A 114 -23.77 -6.79 7.52
N ASN A 115 -24.17 -7.12 8.75
CA ASN A 115 -25.47 -6.74 9.30
C ASN A 115 -25.32 -6.08 10.67
N LEU A 116 -26.01 -4.96 10.85
CA LEU A 116 -26.21 -4.30 12.13
C LEU A 116 -27.64 -4.54 12.63
N TYR A 117 -27.78 -4.84 13.91
CA TYR A 117 -29.05 -5.09 14.58
C TYR A 117 -29.27 -4.02 15.63
N THR A 118 -30.44 -3.37 15.62
CA THR A 118 -30.78 -2.34 16.61
C THR A 118 -32.17 -2.52 17.19
N ALA A 119 -32.24 -2.51 18.52
CA ALA A 119 -33.47 -2.69 19.30
C ALA A 119 -34.24 -1.36 19.36
N GLY A 120 -35.36 -1.26 18.65
CA GLY A 120 -36.25 -0.10 18.64
C GLY A 120 -37.28 -0.17 19.77
N SER A 121 -36.98 0.48 20.89
CA SER A 121 -37.79 0.44 22.11
C SER A 121 -39.22 0.97 21.90
N GLY A 122 -39.37 2.04 21.13
CA GLY A 122 -40.67 2.63 20.79
C GLY A 122 -41.42 1.84 19.71
N ALA A 123 -40.70 1.15 18.84
CA ALA A 123 -41.28 0.36 17.76
C ALA A 123 -41.63 -1.09 18.16
N ASN A 124 -41.10 -1.61 19.28
CA ASN A 124 -41.16 -3.03 19.65
C ASN A 124 -40.63 -3.97 18.54
N THR A 125 -39.57 -3.53 17.86
CA THR A 125 -38.94 -4.30 16.77
C THR A 125 -37.42 -4.34 16.93
N LEU A 126 -36.80 -5.34 16.31
CA LEU A 126 -35.37 -5.35 16.00
C LEU A 126 -35.21 -4.97 14.53
N SER A 127 -34.56 -3.83 14.25
CA SER A 127 -34.22 -3.45 12.87
C SER A 127 -32.92 -4.15 12.46
N VAL A 128 -32.88 -4.68 11.25
CA VAL A 128 -31.68 -5.24 10.60
C VAL A 128 -31.25 -4.28 9.50
N VAL A 129 -30.00 -3.82 9.56
CA VAL A 129 -29.40 -2.87 8.64
C VAL A 129 -28.26 -3.55 7.92
N ASP A 130 -28.28 -3.53 6.59
CA ASP A 130 -27.14 -3.95 5.76
C ASP A 130 -26.07 -2.86 5.81
N THR A 131 -24.86 -3.21 6.23
CA THR A 131 -23.78 -2.25 6.52
C THR A 131 -23.02 -1.79 5.26
N ALA A 132 -23.18 -2.50 4.14
CA ALA A 132 -22.60 -2.10 2.86
C ALA A 132 -23.43 -1.00 2.20
N SER A 133 -24.75 -1.16 2.19
CA SER A 133 -25.71 -0.20 1.61
C SER A 133 -26.21 0.85 2.59
N ASN A 134 -26.00 0.65 3.90
CA ASN A 134 -26.54 1.50 4.97
C ASN A 134 -28.08 1.60 4.91
N THR A 135 -28.76 0.48 4.66
CA THR A 135 -30.24 0.43 4.55
C THR A 135 -30.85 -0.63 5.46
N VAL A 136 -32.06 -0.35 5.98
CA VAL A 136 -32.83 -1.33 6.74
C VAL A 136 -33.38 -2.41 5.81
N THR A 137 -32.98 -3.66 6.02
CA THR A 137 -33.40 -4.82 5.22
C THR A 137 -34.54 -5.61 5.86
N ALA A 138 -34.69 -5.54 7.19
CA ALA A 138 -35.78 -6.18 7.91
C ALA A 138 -36.15 -5.42 9.19
N SER A 139 -37.42 -5.57 9.60
CA SER A 139 -37.92 -5.14 10.91
C SER A 139 -38.66 -6.31 11.55
N ILE A 140 -38.08 -6.85 12.62
CA ILE A 140 -38.50 -8.12 13.24
C ILE A 140 -39.30 -7.79 14.51
N PRO A 141 -40.57 -8.20 14.62
CA PRO A 141 -41.34 -8.02 15.85
C PRO A 141 -40.71 -8.78 17.03
N VAL A 142 -40.53 -8.07 18.14
CA VAL A 142 -40.04 -8.61 19.41
C VAL A 142 -41.00 -8.28 20.55
N GLY A 143 -40.60 -8.50 21.81
CA GLY A 143 -41.45 -8.20 22.96
C GLY A 143 -41.54 -6.69 23.24
N SER A 144 -42.24 -6.35 24.32
CA SER A 144 -42.49 -4.96 24.69
C SER A 144 -41.23 -4.23 25.18
N GLN A 145 -41.01 -3.01 24.66
CA GLN A 145 -39.90 -2.11 24.98
C GLN A 145 -38.54 -2.83 24.93
N PRO A 146 -38.11 -3.31 23.75
CA PRO A 146 -36.80 -3.95 23.62
C PRO A 146 -35.68 -2.97 23.99
N PHE A 147 -34.61 -3.50 24.57
CA PHE A 147 -33.53 -2.71 25.16
C PHE A 147 -32.16 -3.12 24.61
N GLY A 148 -31.59 -4.21 25.11
CA GLY A 148 -30.30 -4.74 24.66
C GLY A 148 -30.47 -5.78 23.57
N VAL A 149 -29.46 -5.89 22.70
CA VAL A 149 -29.33 -6.97 21.71
C VAL A 149 -27.92 -7.53 21.77
N ALA A 150 -27.79 -8.86 21.69
CA ALA A 150 -26.53 -9.55 21.52
C ALA A 150 -26.69 -10.69 20.52
N LEU A 151 -25.61 -11.00 19.78
CA LEU A 151 -25.60 -12.08 18.80
C LEU A 151 -24.88 -13.30 19.35
N SER A 152 -25.23 -14.49 18.87
CA SER A 152 -24.37 -15.66 19.01
C SER A 152 -23.06 -15.47 18.24
N PRO A 153 -21.95 -16.11 18.65
CA PRO A 153 -20.65 -15.96 17.98
C PRO A 153 -20.63 -16.34 16.50
N ASP A 154 -21.55 -17.22 16.07
CA ASP A 154 -21.77 -17.59 14.66
C ASP A 154 -22.71 -16.65 13.91
N GLY A 155 -23.29 -15.66 14.59
CA GLY A 155 -24.28 -14.73 14.04
C GLY A 155 -25.65 -15.34 13.71
N ALA A 156 -25.88 -16.63 13.98
CA ALA A 156 -27.11 -17.32 13.61
C ALA A 156 -28.33 -16.97 14.49
N ARG A 157 -28.07 -16.47 15.71
CA ARG A 157 -29.09 -16.06 16.67
C ARG A 157 -28.86 -14.63 17.14
N ALA A 158 -29.95 -13.89 17.29
CA ALA A 158 -29.98 -12.64 18.05
C ALA A 158 -30.86 -12.81 19.29
N TYR A 159 -30.39 -12.29 20.43
CA TYR A 159 -31.09 -12.30 21.70
C TYR A 159 -31.43 -10.86 22.07
N VAL A 160 -32.71 -10.55 22.22
CA VAL A 160 -33.20 -9.20 22.49
C VAL A 160 -33.92 -9.17 23.82
N SER A 161 -33.43 -8.38 24.77
CA SER A 161 -34.10 -8.20 26.05
C SER A 161 -35.29 -7.25 25.91
N ASN A 162 -36.46 -7.69 26.37
CA ASN A 162 -37.71 -6.94 26.30
C ASN A 162 -38.00 -6.34 27.68
N ASN A 163 -37.55 -5.09 27.91
CA ASN A 163 -37.59 -4.44 29.22
C ASN A 163 -39.01 -4.38 29.79
N GLY A 164 -39.99 -3.98 28.98
CA GLY A 164 -41.39 -3.90 29.39
C GLY A 164 -42.09 -5.26 29.44
N GLY A 165 -41.50 -6.29 28.82
CA GLY A 165 -42.06 -7.63 28.70
C GLY A 165 -41.48 -8.67 29.66
N ASN A 166 -40.44 -8.35 30.43
CA ASN A 166 -39.73 -9.28 31.32
C ASN A 166 -39.29 -10.59 30.63
N THR A 167 -38.90 -10.48 29.36
CA THR A 167 -38.56 -11.62 28.51
C THR A 167 -37.33 -11.33 27.67
N VAL A 168 -36.75 -12.36 27.07
CA VAL A 168 -35.78 -12.27 25.98
C VAL A 168 -36.38 -12.92 24.74
N SER A 169 -36.43 -12.20 23.62
CA SER A 169 -36.77 -12.76 22.31
C SER A 169 -35.52 -13.39 21.69
N VAL A 170 -35.64 -14.62 21.22
CA VAL A 170 -34.58 -15.33 20.48
C VAL A 170 -34.96 -15.35 19.02
N ILE A 171 -34.11 -14.81 18.16
CA ILE A 171 -34.37 -14.57 16.75
C ILE A 171 -33.44 -15.46 15.92
N ASN A 172 -33.97 -16.08 14.87
CA ASN A 172 -33.16 -16.63 13.80
C ASN A 172 -32.82 -15.50 12.82
N THR A 173 -31.54 -15.18 12.68
CA THR A 173 -31.08 -14.05 11.85
C THR A 173 -31.24 -14.31 10.36
N ALA A 174 -31.07 -15.57 9.92
CA ALA A 174 -31.22 -15.96 8.52
C ALA A 174 -32.67 -15.90 8.04
N THR A 175 -33.63 -16.24 8.90
CA THR A 175 -35.07 -16.20 8.55
C THR A 175 -35.75 -14.91 9.00
N ALA A 176 -35.06 -14.04 9.74
CA ALA A 176 -35.60 -12.82 10.34
C ALA A 176 -36.88 -13.05 11.17
N THR A 177 -36.91 -14.12 11.97
CA THR A 177 -38.09 -14.50 12.78
C THR A 177 -37.74 -14.80 14.23
N THR A 178 -38.63 -14.42 15.13
CA THR A 178 -38.57 -14.80 16.55
C THR A 178 -38.94 -16.28 16.69
N VAL A 179 -38.03 -17.09 17.22
CA VAL A 179 -38.19 -18.55 17.39
C VAL A 179 -38.50 -18.98 18.82
N ALA A 180 -38.19 -18.13 19.80
CA ALA A 180 -38.48 -18.40 21.20
C ALA A 180 -38.63 -17.08 21.98
N THR A 181 -39.32 -17.16 23.12
CA THR A 181 -39.43 -16.07 24.08
C THR A 181 -39.18 -16.65 25.47
N VAL A 182 -38.10 -16.21 26.11
CA VAL A 182 -37.62 -16.74 27.39
C VAL A 182 -38.03 -15.77 28.50
N GLY A 183 -38.74 -16.25 29.53
CA GLY A 183 -39.04 -15.43 30.71
C GLY A 183 -37.79 -15.21 31.57
N VAL A 184 -37.55 -13.97 31.98
CA VAL A 184 -36.41 -13.58 32.83
C VAL A 184 -36.91 -12.72 34.01
N GLY A 185 -35.99 -12.05 34.73
CA GLY A 185 -36.34 -11.13 35.80
C GLY A 185 -37.05 -9.86 35.32
N GLN A 186 -37.41 -9.01 36.27
CA GLN A 186 -38.14 -7.77 36.04
C GLN A 186 -37.23 -6.69 35.44
N LYS A 187 -37.71 -6.04 34.37
CA LYS A 187 -36.99 -5.01 33.61
C LYS A 187 -35.60 -5.46 33.14
N PRO A 188 -35.52 -6.44 32.21
CA PRO A 188 -34.25 -6.82 31.62
C PRO A 188 -33.67 -5.65 30.79
N ASN A 189 -32.38 -5.37 30.97
CA ASN A 189 -31.61 -4.34 30.26
C ASN A 189 -30.59 -4.99 29.32
N PHE A 190 -29.30 -4.67 29.37
CA PHE A 190 -28.32 -5.26 28.47
C PHE A 190 -28.16 -6.77 28.67
N ILE A 191 -27.87 -7.43 27.56
CA ILE A 191 -27.68 -8.87 27.41
C ILE A 191 -26.31 -9.11 26.78
N ALA A 192 -25.62 -10.16 27.21
CA ALA A 192 -24.33 -10.55 26.64
C ALA A 192 -24.31 -12.07 26.42
N VAL A 193 -23.75 -12.53 25.30
CA VAL A 193 -23.60 -13.96 24.95
C VAL A 193 -22.14 -14.35 25.11
N THR A 194 -21.88 -15.52 25.71
CA THR A 194 -20.52 -16.01 25.92
C THR A 194 -19.80 -16.27 24.58
N PRO A 195 -18.46 -16.12 24.52
CA PRO A 195 -17.69 -16.36 23.29
C PRO A 195 -17.81 -17.79 22.73
N ASP A 196 -18.11 -18.78 23.58
CA ASP A 196 -18.41 -20.16 23.17
C ASP A 196 -19.86 -20.35 22.69
N GLY A 197 -20.69 -19.30 22.79
CA GLY A 197 -22.09 -19.28 22.42
C GLY A 197 -23.02 -20.07 23.34
N SER A 198 -22.51 -20.68 24.42
CA SER A 198 -23.28 -21.63 25.25
C SER A 198 -24.29 -20.96 26.18
N ARG A 199 -24.06 -19.68 26.55
CA ARG A 199 -24.87 -18.98 27.54
C ARG A 199 -25.11 -17.52 27.18
N ALA A 200 -26.27 -17.01 27.58
CA ALA A 200 -26.58 -15.59 27.57
C ALA A 200 -26.86 -15.09 28.99
N TYR A 201 -26.23 -13.98 29.38
CA TYR A 201 -26.44 -13.32 30.67
C TYR A 201 -27.30 -12.07 30.46
N VAL A 202 -28.25 -11.83 31.37
CA VAL A 202 -29.22 -10.72 31.25
C VAL A 202 -29.35 -9.98 32.57
N GLY A 203 -29.02 -8.69 32.59
CA GLY A 203 -29.20 -7.85 33.78
C GLY A 203 -30.66 -7.48 33.99
N ASN A 204 -31.24 -7.84 35.15
CA ASN A 204 -32.63 -7.54 35.50
C ASN A 204 -32.69 -6.41 36.53
N GLN A 205 -32.96 -5.19 36.08
CA GLN A 205 -32.82 -3.98 36.88
C GLN A 205 -33.61 -4.04 38.18
N ASN A 206 -34.90 -4.37 38.08
CA ASN A 206 -35.82 -4.34 39.22
C ASN A 206 -35.76 -5.61 40.06
N SER A 207 -35.21 -6.70 39.51
CA SER A 207 -34.98 -7.93 40.28
C SER A 207 -33.61 -7.97 40.97
N HIS A 208 -32.73 -7.01 40.68
CA HIS A 208 -31.39 -6.90 41.28
C HIS A 208 -30.57 -8.19 41.11
N ASN A 209 -30.69 -8.83 39.95
CA ASN A 209 -30.03 -10.08 39.63
C ASN A 209 -29.68 -10.16 38.13
N VAL A 210 -28.84 -11.13 37.78
CA VAL A 210 -28.53 -11.50 36.40
C VAL A 210 -29.11 -12.88 36.11
N SER A 211 -29.95 -13.02 35.08
CA SER A 211 -30.41 -14.34 34.60
C SER A 211 -29.37 -14.95 33.68
N VAL A 212 -29.15 -16.26 33.79
CA VAL A 212 -28.29 -17.04 32.89
C VAL A 212 -29.18 -17.96 32.05
N ILE A 213 -29.12 -17.81 30.74
CA ILE A 213 -29.89 -18.58 29.76
C ILE A 213 -28.95 -19.57 29.08
N ASP A 214 -29.33 -20.84 29.03
CA ASP A 214 -28.72 -21.82 28.13
C ASP A 214 -29.26 -21.58 26.71
N THR A 215 -28.36 -21.33 25.76
CA THR A 215 -28.70 -20.95 24.38
C THR A 215 -29.16 -22.13 23.54
N ALA A 216 -28.77 -23.36 23.89
CA ALA A 216 -29.18 -24.56 23.19
C ALA A 216 -30.64 -24.92 23.52
N THR A 217 -31.04 -24.76 24.78
CA THR A 217 -32.40 -25.09 25.25
C THR A 217 -33.33 -23.88 25.34
N ASN A 218 -32.79 -22.65 25.30
CA ASN A 218 -33.52 -21.40 25.53
C ASN A 218 -34.22 -21.37 26.90
N THR A 219 -33.53 -21.83 27.95
CA THR A 219 -34.07 -21.86 29.32
C THR A 219 -33.15 -21.16 30.31
N VAL A 220 -33.72 -20.49 31.30
CA VAL A 220 -32.95 -19.92 32.42
C VAL A 220 -32.43 -21.04 33.31
N THR A 221 -31.11 -21.16 33.43
CA THR A 221 -30.42 -22.18 34.24
C THR A 221 -29.95 -21.67 35.60
N ALA A 222 -29.72 -20.35 35.72
CA ALA A 222 -29.33 -19.72 36.97
C ALA A 222 -29.86 -18.28 37.08
N THR A 223 -29.92 -17.78 38.31
CA THR A 223 -30.18 -16.37 38.62
C THR A 223 -29.21 -15.93 39.70
N ILE A 224 -28.39 -14.93 39.39
CA ILE A 224 -27.23 -14.51 40.19
C ILE A 224 -27.59 -13.19 40.86
N PRO A 225 -27.74 -13.12 42.20
CA PRO A 225 -27.89 -11.86 42.90
C PRO A 225 -26.68 -10.96 42.67
N VAL A 226 -26.91 -9.68 42.35
CA VAL A 226 -25.87 -8.67 42.14
C VAL A 226 -26.23 -7.39 42.91
N GLY A 227 -25.50 -6.29 42.66
CA GLY A 227 -25.85 -4.98 43.20
C GLY A 227 -27.22 -4.45 42.73
N ILE A 228 -27.59 -3.26 43.21
CA ILE A 228 -28.92 -2.70 42.97
C ILE A 228 -28.98 -2.08 41.57
N GLY A 229 -29.97 -2.51 40.80
CA GLY A 229 -30.26 -1.97 39.47
C GLY A 229 -29.20 -2.33 38.43
N PRO A 230 -28.92 -3.63 38.17
CA PRO A 230 -28.02 -4.01 37.09
C PRO A 230 -28.57 -3.47 35.76
N PHE A 231 -27.74 -2.71 35.07
CA PHE A 231 -28.11 -2.00 33.85
C PHE A 231 -27.24 -2.44 32.69
N GLY A 232 -25.94 -2.15 32.78
CA GLY A 232 -24.95 -2.61 31.82
C GLY A 232 -24.48 -4.02 32.13
N LEU A 233 -24.13 -4.75 31.08
CA LEU A 233 -23.60 -6.10 31.19
C LEU A 233 -22.61 -6.37 30.06
N THR A 234 -21.40 -6.78 30.42
CA THR A 234 -20.34 -7.11 29.46
C THR A 234 -19.55 -8.32 29.92
N LEU A 235 -18.89 -9.01 29.00
CA LEU A 235 -18.07 -10.20 29.26
C LEU A 235 -16.61 -9.88 29.01
N SER A 236 -15.70 -10.55 29.72
CA SER A 236 -14.29 -10.56 29.32
C SER A 236 -14.14 -11.28 27.97
N PRO A 237 -13.12 -10.95 27.17
CA PRO A 237 -12.89 -11.57 25.86
C PRO A 237 -12.77 -13.10 25.90
N ASP A 238 -12.20 -13.64 26.98
CA ASP A 238 -12.08 -15.09 27.22
C ASP A 238 -13.39 -15.73 27.75
N GLY A 239 -14.42 -14.93 28.04
CA GLY A 239 -15.69 -15.35 28.60
C GLY A 239 -15.65 -15.82 30.05
N SER A 240 -14.50 -15.72 30.74
CA SER A 240 -14.34 -16.24 32.11
C SER A 240 -15.05 -15.38 33.15
N ARG A 241 -15.29 -14.09 32.85
CA ARG A 241 -15.96 -13.15 33.75
C ARG A 241 -17.05 -12.35 33.06
N ALA A 242 -18.10 -12.04 33.81
CA ALA A 242 -19.10 -11.05 33.43
C ALA A 242 -19.07 -9.87 34.41
N TYR A 243 -19.26 -8.66 33.90
CA TYR A 243 -19.27 -7.42 34.67
C TYR A 243 -20.66 -6.79 34.58
N ALA A 244 -21.38 -6.77 35.71
CA ALA A 244 -22.70 -6.16 35.80
C ALA A 244 -22.61 -4.77 36.46
N SER A 245 -22.89 -3.73 35.67
CA SER A 245 -22.94 -2.34 36.13
C SER A 245 -24.22 -2.08 36.90
N ASN A 246 -24.11 -1.91 38.22
CA ASN A 246 -25.23 -1.73 39.14
C ASN A 246 -25.49 -0.23 39.30
N ASN A 247 -26.34 0.29 38.42
CA ASN A 247 -26.59 1.71 38.24
C ASN A 247 -27.02 2.39 39.55
N SER A 248 -27.90 1.75 40.32
CA SER A 248 -28.47 2.35 41.54
C SER A 248 -27.57 2.21 42.77
N SER A 249 -26.67 1.23 42.82
CA SER A 249 -25.71 1.06 43.92
C SER A 249 -24.31 1.63 43.62
N SER A 250 -24.09 2.24 42.46
CA SER A 250 -22.79 2.83 42.04
C SER A 250 -21.64 1.82 42.16
N SER A 251 -21.85 0.61 41.64
CA SER A 251 -20.87 -0.48 41.72
C SER A 251 -20.89 -1.39 40.50
N VAL A 252 -19.83 -2.13 40.24
CA VAL A 252 -19.75 -3.22 39.26
C VAL A 252 -19.62 -4.55 39.99
N SER A 253 -20.51 -5.49 39.70
CA SER A 253 -20.41 -6.86 40.22
C SER A 253 -19.62 -7.70 39.22
N VAL A 254 -18.55 -8.35 39.68
CA VAL A 254 -17.72 -9.26 38.88
C VAL A 254 -18.22 -10.67 39.12
N ILE A 255 -18.64 -11.36 38.06
CA ILE A 255 -19.24 -12.68 38.10
C ILE A 255 -18.27 -13.66 37.45
N ASP A 256 -17.91 -14.73 38.14
CA ASP A 256 -17.23 -15.88 37.55
C ASP A 256 -18.24 -16.70 36.75
N THR A 257 -18.02 -16.84 35.44
CA THR A 257 -18.99 -17.50 34.56
C THR A 257 -18.97 -19.02 34.73
N ALA A 258 -17.87 -19.63 35.15
CA ALA A 258 -17.83 -21.08 35.37
C ALA A 258 -18.74 -21.52 36.53
N THR A 259 -18.76 -20.71 37.59
CA THR A 259 -19.49 -21.00 38.84
C THR A 259 -20.82 -20.24 38.95
N ASN A 260 -21.05 -19.21 38.12
CA ASN A 260 -22.19 -18.29 38.20
C ASN A 260 -22.28 -17.60 39.58
N THR A 261 -21.13 -17.18 40.13
CA THR A 261 -21.07 -16.50 41.44
C THR A 261 -20.39 -15.15 41.35
N VAL A 262 -20.81 -14.21 42.19
CA VAL A 262 -20.14 -12.90 42.32
C VAL A 262 -18.84 -13.08 43.11
N THR A 263 -17.72 -12.74 42.50
CA THR A 263 -16.37 -12.83 43.10
C THR A 263 -15.87 -11.51 43.65
N ALA A 264 -16.37 -10.38 43.13
CA ALA A 264 -16.06 -9.05 43.63
C ALA A 264 -17.21 -8.06 43.39
N THR A 265 -17.24 -6.99 44.17
CA THR A 265 -18.08 -5.82 43.93
C THR A 265 -17.22 -4.58 44.04
N VAL A 266 -17.02 -3.90 42.91
CA VAL A 266 -16.11 -2.76 42.75
C VAL A 266 -16.93 -1.47 42.82
N GLY A 267 -16.58 -0.55 43.70
CA GLY A 267 -17.21 0.78 43.75
C GLY A 267 -16.76 1.64 42.57
N VAL A 268 -17.69 2.34 41.91
CA VAL A 268 -17.41 3.24 40.78
C VAL A 268 -18.19 4.56 40.95
N GLY A 269 -18.14 5.44 39.96
CA GLY A 269 -18.92 6.69 39.95
C GLY A 269 -20.43 6.45 39.96
N ASN A 270 -21.20 7.53 40.18
CA ASN A 270 -22.65 7.44 40.26
C ASN A 270 -23.29 7.12 38.91
N GLY A 271 -24.19 6.14 38.90
CA GLY A 271 -24.93 5.72 37.71
C GLY A 271 -24.08 5.02 36.66
N PRO A 272 -23.40 3.90 36.96
CA PRO A 272 -22.71 3.14 35.93
C PRO A 272 -23.71 2.56 34.92
N PHE A 273 -23.43 2.72 33.63
CA PHE A 273 -24.25 2.23 32.50
C PHE A 273 -23.51 1.11 31.73
N GLN A 274 -23.59 1.07 30.40
CA GLN A 274 -23.04 -0.02 29.60
C GLN A 274 -21.51 0.07 29.56
N SER A 275 -20.85 -0.85 30.26
CA SER A 275 -19.40 -0.97 30.28
C SER A 275 -18.89 -1.81 29.10
N ALA A 276 -17.60 -1.69 28.82
CA ALA A 276 -16.87 -2.56 27.91
C ALA A 276 -15.53 -2.96 28.52
N VAL A 277 -15.03 -4.12 28.11
CA VAL A 277 -13.70 -4.62 28.46
C VAL A 277 -12.80 -4.47 27.23
N THR A 278 -11.55 -4.04 27.43
CA THR A 278 -10.57 -3.91 26.35
C THR A 278 -10.34 -5.25 25.65
N PRO A 279 -9.98 -5.29 24.35
CA PRO A 279 -9.81 -6.54 23.60
C PRO A 279 -8.77 -7.49 24.21
N ASP A 280 -7.74 -6.95 24.87
CA ASP A 280 -6.72 -7.73 25.61
C ASP A 280 -7.22 -8.25 26.97
N GLY A 281 -8.42 -7.84 27.40
CA GLY A 281 -9.06 -8.24 28.65
C GLY A 281 -8.52 -7.56 29.89
N THR A 282 -7.57 -6.62 29.80
CA THR A 282 -6.82 -6.09 30.95
C THR A 282 -7.56 -4.99 31.71
N LEU A 283 -8.39 -4.21 31.01
CA LEU A 283 -9.12 -3.07 31.58
C LEU A 283 -10.62 -3.14 31.28
N ALA A 284 -11.44 -2.66 32.20
CA ALA A 284 -12.86 -2.41 31.98
C ALA A 284 -13.20 -0.92 32.15
N TYR A 285 -13.85 -0.34 31.14
CA TYR A 285 -14.27 1.05 31.11
C TYR A 285 -15.76 1.14 31.45
N VAL A 286 -16.08 1.95 32.46
CA VAL A 286 -17.41 2.04 33.05
C VAL A 286 -17.89 3.50 33.00
N PRO A 287 -18.80 3.86 32.07
CA PRO A 287 -19.36 5.20 32.02
C PRO A 287 -20.33 5.41 33.18
N ASN A 288 -20.12 6.50 33.92
CA ASN A 288 -20.92 6.90 35.09
C ASN A 288 -21.80 8.10 34.69
N GLY A 289 -22.96 7.81 34.10
CA GLY A 289 -23.79 8.82 33.43
C GLY A 289 -24.25 9.95 34.35
N TYR A 290 -24.68 9.64 35.57
CA TYR A 290 -25.11 10.66 36.53
C TYR A 290 -23.95 11.48 37.11
N ALA A 291 -22.73 10.94 37.11
CA ALA A 291 -21.54 11.64 37.58
C ALA A 291 -20.83 12.45 36.48
N GLY A 292 -21.11 12.17 35.20
CA GLY A 292 -20.38 12.77 34.08
C GLY A 292 -18.93 12.26 33.94
N THR A 293 -18.63 11.09 34.50
CA THR A 293 -17.26 10.53 34.57
C THR A 293 -17.14 9.15 33.94
N MET A 294 -15.92 8.72 33.69
CA MET A 294 -15.56 7.35 33.32
C MET A 294 -14.71 6.75 34.44
N SER A 295 -14.99 5.51 34.84
CA SER A 295 -14.11 4.74 35.74
C SER A 295 -13.41 3.63 34.95
N VAL A 296 -12.11 3.45 35.19
CA VAL A 296 -11.30 2.37 34.59
C VAL A 296 -10.95 1.38 35.68
N ILE A 297 -11.25 0.10 35.45
CA ILE A 297 -11.01 -1.00 36.37
C ILE A 297 -9.93 -1.91 35.78
N ASP A 298 -8.87 -2.19 36.54
CA ASP A 298 -7.94 -3.28 36.23
C ASP A 298 -8.62 -4.62 36.52
N THR A 299 -8.76 -5.46 35.49
CA THR A 299 -9.54 -6.71 35.58
C THR A 299 -8.80 -7.79 36.37
N ALA A 300 -7.47 -7.74 36.47
CA ALA A 300 -6.71 -8.70 37.24
C ALA A 300 -6.90 -8.50 38.75
N THR A 301 -6.92 -7.24 39.18
CA THR A 301 -6.97 -6.83 40.59
C THR A 301 -8.36 -6.40 41.07
N ASN A 302 -9.29 -6.13 40.15
CA ASN A 302 -10.60 -5.52 40.41
C ASN A 302 -10.50 -4.14 41.10
N ALA A 303 -9.42 -3.41 40.87
CA ALA A 303 -9.19 -2.08 41.41
C ALA A 303 -9.53 -0.99 40.38
N VAL A 304 -10.13 0.11 40.82
CA VAL A 304 -10.29 1.30 39.98
C VAL A 304 -8.93 1.99 39.85
N THR A 305 -8.37 2.03 38.65
CA THR A 305 -7.06 2.64 38.36
C THR A 305 -7.15 4.10 37.96
N ALA A 306 -8.28 4.50 37.37
CA ALA A 306 -8.55 5.88 37.00
C ALA A 306 -10.02 6.24 37.14
N THR A 307 -10.31 7.51 37.41
CA THR A 307 -11.62 8.11 37.22
C THR A 307 -11.44 9.54 36.75
N PHE A 308 -12.06 9.89 35.62
CA PHE A 308 -11.89 11.18 34.98
C PHE A 308 -13.22 11.69 34.38
N ALA A 309 -13.33 13.00 34.23
CA ALA A 309 -14.48 13.65 33.63
C ALA A 309 -14.51 13.42 32.11
N LEU A 310 -15.70 13.25 31.54
CA LEU A 310 -15.85 13.01 30.10
C LEU A 310 -16.90 13.91 29.47
N GLY A 311 -18.06 14.05 30.10
CA GLY A 311 -19.21 14.70 29.47
C GLY A 311 -20.44 14.73 30.36
N SER A 312 -21.55 15.25 29.84
CA SER A 312 -22.75 15.52 30.63
C SER A 312 -23.48 14.24 31.06
N PHE A 313 -23.47 13.21 30.22
CA PHE A 313 -24.07 11.91 30.52
C PHE A 313 -23.46 10.78 29.67
N PRO A 314 -22.23 10.31 29.98
CA PRO A 314 -21.64 9.17 29.30
C PRO A 314 -22.49 7.91 29.54
N TYR A 315 -22.80 7.16 28.47
CA TYR A 315 -23.77 6.06 28.54
C TYR A 315 -23.21 4.69 28.16
N SER A 316 -22.54 4.59 27.02
CA SER A 316 -21.93 3.35 26.53
C SER A 316 -20.55 3.62 25.96
N VAL A 317 -19.73 2.57 25.92
CA VAL A 317 -18.38 2.61 25.36
C VAL A 317 -18.21 1.45 24.37
N ALA A 318 -17.60 1.75 23.23
CA ALA A 318 -17.15 0.76 22.25
C ALA A 318 -15.65 0.96 21.98
N PHE A 319 -14.90 -0.13 21.80
CA PHE A 319 -13.49 -0.06 21.41
C PHE A 319 -13.36 -0.24 19.90
N ALA A 320 -12.61 0.64 19.26
CA ALA A 320 -12.32 0.60 17.83
C ALA A 320 -10.90 1.12 17.55
N LYS A 321 -10.42 0.92 16.32
CA LYS A 321 -9.24 1.63 15.82
C LYS A 321 -9.71 3.04 15.50
N ALA A 322 -9.24 4.07 16.19
CA ALA A 322 -9.38 5.42 15.66
C ALA A 322 -8.26 5.69 14.67
N GLY A 323 -8.62 6.14 13.48
CA GLY A 323 -7.97 7.22 12.77
C GLY A 323 -8.81 8.50 12.88
N GLY A 324 -8.14 9.61 13.05
CA GLY A 324 -8.81 10.90 13.17
C GLY A 324 -8.20 11.65 14.32
N GLY A 325 -7.03 12.22 14.03
CA GLY A 325 -6.45 13.29 14.82
C GLY A 325 -5.33 12.88 15.77
N ASP A 326 -4.46 11.96 15.36
CA ASP A 326 -3.04 12.24 15.56
C ASP A 326 -2.57 12.86 14.25
N PRO A 327 -1.84 14.01 14.22
CA PRO A 327 -0.97 14.27 13.09
C PRO A 327 -0.15 13.00 12.83
N ALA A 328 -0.19 12.46 11.62
CA ALA A 328 0.66 11.33 11.23
C ALA A 328 1.59 11.81 10.11
N ALA A 329 2.74 11.17 9.98
CA ALA A 329 3.60 11.42 8.83
C ALA A 329 2.84 11.06 7.53
N ASP A 330 2.86 11.98 6.56
CA ASP A 330 2.28 11.84 5.22
C ASP A 330 3.44 11.78 4.23
N LEU A 331 3.79 10.59 3.75
CA LEU A 331 4.92 10.39 2.85
C LEU A 331 4.48 10.44 1.39
N SER A 332 4.75 11.56 0.72
CA SER A 332 4.67 11.61 -0.73
C SER A 332 5.98 11.22 -1.41
N VAL A 333 5.89 10.69 -2.62
CA VAL A 333 7.04 10.44 -3.49
C VAL A 333 6.84 11.10 -4.85
N SER A 334 7.93 11.65 -5.39
CA SER A 334 8.02 12.01 -6.81
C SER A 334 9.25 11.35 -7.42
N VAL A 335 9.13 10.87 -8.65
CA VAL A 335 10.24 10.28 -9.42
C VAL A 335 10.49 11.14 -10.63
N SER A 336 11.75 11.48 -10.88
CA SER A 336 12.19 12.12 -12.12
C SER A 336 13.43 11.41 -12.66
N ASP A 337 13.78 11.68 -13.92
CA ASP A 337 15.04 11.27 -14.49
C ASP A 337 15.89 12.47 -14.92
N SER A 338 17.18 12.22 -15.17
CA SER A 338 18.09 13.24 -15.73
C SER A 338 17.84 13.50 -17.22
N ALA A 339 16.94 12.75 -17.86
CA ALA A 339 16.64 12.82 -19.29
C ALA A 339 15.48 13.77 -19.59
N ASP A 340 14.79 14.36 -18.61
CA ASP A 340 13.68 15.29 -18.83
C ASP A 340 14.06 16.60 -19.56
N SER A 341 15.35 16.83 -19.82
CA SER A 341 15.85 17.91 -20.72
C SER A 341 16.42 17.40 -22.06
N ALA A 342 16.47 16.08 -22.28
CA ALA A 342 16.99 15.39 -23.46
C ALA A 342 16.40 13.96 -23.63
N ASP A 343 15.08 13.78 -23.49
CA ASP A 343 14.39 12.55 -23.90
C ASP A 343 14.42 12.52 -25.43
N PRO A 344 14.92 11.45 -26.08
CA PRO A 344 15.27 10.10 -25.55
C PRO A 344 16.71 9.84 -25.09
N ALA A 345 16.87 8.88 -24.17
CA ALA A 345 18.16 8.42 -23.65
C ALA A 345 18.87 7.47 -24.64
N ALA A 346 20.19 7.65 -24.80
CA ALA A 346 21.00 6.82 -25.67
C ALA A 346 21.34 5.45 -25.04
N LEU A 347 21.24 4.38 -25.82
CA LEU A 347 21.70 3.03 -25.48
C LEU A 347 23.21 3.05 -25.17
N GLY A 348 23.64 2.39 -24.08
CA GLY A 348 25.04 2.41 -23.61
C GLY A 348 25.47 3.65 -22.82
N GLY A 349 24.62 4.70 -22.76
CA GLY A 349 24.82 5.82 -21.86
C GLY A 349 24.42 5.49 -20.41
N THR A 350 24.96 6.23 -19.45
CA THR A 350 24.47 6.21 -18.07
C THR A 350 23.46 7.34 -17.83
N TYR A 351 22.34 7.05 -17.20
CA TYR A 351 21.41 8.08 -16.74
C TYR A 351 20.91 7.79 -15.33
N THR A 352 20.34 8.81 -14.68
CA THR A 352 19.98 8.75 -13.27
C THR A 352 18.49 8.96 -13.07
N TYR A 353 17.84 8.05 -12.35
CA TYR A 353 16.55 8.30 -11.71
C TYR A 353 16.76 8.93 -10.35
N THR A 354 15.99 9.97 -10.04
CA THR A 354 15.94 10.59 -8.72
C THR A 354 14.54 10.46 -8.15
N ALA A 355 14.40 9.68 -7.08
CA ALA A 355 13.18 9.65 -6.28
C ALA A 355 13.34 10.62 -5.09
N THR A 356 12.35 11.48 -4.88
CA THR A 356 12.28 12.39 -3.74
C THR A 356 11.12 11.96 -2.85
N VAL A 357 11.43 11.48 -1.65
CA VAL A 357 10.44 11.15 -0.61
C VAL A 357 10.32 12.33 0.33
N THR A 358 9.13 12.87 0.48
CA THR A 358 8.84 14.04 1.33
C THR A 358 7.87 13.65 2.42
N ASN A 359 8.11 14.12 3.63
CA ASN A 359 7.11 14.09 4.69
C ASN A 359 6.30 15.39 4.64
N ASP A 360 5.08 15.33 4.11
CA ASP A 360 4.13 16.44 4.00
C ASP A 360 3.42 16.77 5.33
N GLY A 361 3.74 16.00 6.38
CA GLY A 361 3.37 16.30 7.76
C GLY A 361 1.98 15.82 8.17
N PRO A 362 1.53 16.16 9.40
CA PRO A 362 2.14 17.15 10.29
C PRO A 362 3.18 16.61 11.28
N ASP A 363 3.42 15.29 11.29
CA ASP A 363 4.32 14.62 12.25
C ASP A 363 5.56 14.04 11.58
N ASP A 364 6.62 13.84 12.35
CA ASP A 364 7.86 13.22 11.87
C ASP A 364 7.63 11.74 11.49
N ALA A 365 8.13 11.33 10.33
CA ALA A 365 8.18 9.92 9.94
C ALA A 365 9.38 9.23 10.61
N THR A 366 9.19 8.00 11.10
CA THR A 366 10.28 7.12 11.51
C THR A 366 10.36 5.90 10.60
N GLY A 367 11.55 5.35 10.45
CA GLY A 367 11.74 4.13 9.66
C GLY A 367 11.41 4.31 8.18
N ALA A 368 11.41 5.54 7.64
CA ALA A 368 11.05 5.82 6.26
C ALA A 368 11.93 5.00 5.29
N THR A 369 11.29 4.42 4.29
CA THR A 369 11.94 3.65 3.23
C THR A 369 11.50 4.12 1.85
N ALA A 370 12.35 3.88 0.86
CA ALA A 370 12.01 4.00 -0.55
C ALA A 370 12.41 2.71 -1.26
N THR A 371 11.45 2.09 -1.95
CA THR A 371 11.70 0.91 -2.77
C THR A 371 11.40 1.23 -4.22
N THR A 372 12.44 1.27 -5.05
CA THR A 372 12.34 1.50 -6.49
C THR A 372 12.50 0.19 -7.25
N THR A 373 11.56 -0.11 -8.14
CA THR A 373 11.65 -1.27 -9.06
C THR A 373 11.77 -0.78 -10.49
N LEU A 374 12.79 -1.27 -11.20
CA LEU A 374 13.03 -0.97 -12.61
C LEU A 374 12.44 -2.07 -13.50
N SER A 375 11.58 -1.69 -14.43
CA SER A 375 10.93 -2.61 -15.37
C SER A 375 11.14 -2.21 -16.84
N GLY A 376 10.86 -3.09 -17.80
CA GLY A 376 11.02 -2.81 -19.24
C GLY A 376 12.33 -3.31 -19.87
N ALA A 377 12.95 -2.50 -20.74
CA ALA A 377 14.15 -2.85 -21.54
C ALA A 377 15.40 -3.18 -20.71
N ALA A 378 16.21 -4.17 -21.13
CA ALA A 378 17.37 -4.67 -20.36
C ALA A 378 18.31 -3.55 -19.88
N ARG A 379 18.82 -3.66 -18.65
CA ARG A 379 19.67 -2.66 -18.01
C ARG A 379 20.53 -3.23 -16.90
N THR A 380 21.61 -2.55 -16.56
CA THR A 380 22.40 -2.72 -15.34
C THR A 380 22.15 -1.55 -14.38
N ILE A 381 22.20 -1.81 -13.07
CA ILE A 381 22.13 -0.78 -12.03
C ILE A 381 23.55 -0.55 -11.54
N SER A 382 24.18 0.55 -12.00
CA SER A 382 25.59 0.84 -11.76
C SER A 382 25.83 1.35 -10.34
N SER A 383 24.89 2.15 -9.80
CA SER A 383 24.96 2.61 -8.41
C SER A 383 23.59 3.05 -7.87
N ALA A 384 23.46 3.09 -6.55
CA ALA A 384 22.31 3.67 -5.85
C ALA A 384 22.80 4.37 -4.57
N THR A 385 22.47 5.65 -4.42
CA THR A 385 22.85 6.47 -3.27
C THR A 385 21.65 7.24 -2.75
N SER A 386 21.60 7.50 -1.44
CA SER A 386 20.57 8.34 -0.82
C SER A 386 21.19 9.54 -0.10
N SER A 387 20.44 10.63 0.03
CA SER A 387 20.86 11.81 0.79
C SER A 387 21.04 11.53 2.29
N GLN A 388 20.32 10.52 2.79
CA GLN A 388 20.44 10.00 4.15
C GLN A 388 20.17 8.49 4.19
N GLY A 389 20.68 7.83 5.22
CA GLY A 389 20.52 6.39 5.38
C GLY A 389 21.40 5.57 4.44
N SER A 390 20.88 4.44 3.93
CA SER A 390 21.65 3.53 3.07
C SER A 390 20.77 2.78 2.08
N CYS A 391 21.32 2.51 0.89
CA CYS A 391 20.66 1.74 -0.17
C CYS A 391 21.27 0.36 -0.37
N THR A 392 20.43 -0.62 -0.70
CA THR A 392 20.84 -1.97 -1.11
C THR A 392 20.27 -2.27 -2.49
N ILE A 393 21.14 -2.69 -3.41
CA ILE A 393 20.74 -3.09 -4.77
C ILE A 393 20.51 -4.60 -4.80
N THR A 394 19.28 -5.01 -5.07
CA THR A 394 18.91 -6.40 -5.37
C THR A 394 18.14 -6.41 -6.68
N ALA A 395 18.88 -6.33 -7.79
CA ALA A 395 18.31 -6.12 -9.13
C ALA A 395 17.13 -7.09 -9.42
N PRO A 396 15.99 -6.59 -9.95
CA PRO A 396 15.76 -5.25 -10.51
C PRO A 396 15.31 -4.17 -9.49
N THR A 397 15.40 -4.45 -8.20
CA THR A 397 14.89 -3.59 -7.13
C THR A 397 16.03 -2.91 -6.35
N VAL A 398 15.83 -1.65 -5.98
CA VAL A 398 16.68 -0.89 -5.07
C VAL A 398 15.84 -0.53 -3.85
N THR A 399 16.33 -0.87 -2.65
CA THR A 399 15.66 -0.52 -1.40
C THR A 399 16.59 0.36 -0.56
N CYS A 400 16.11 1.54 -0.19
CA CYS A 400 16.83 2.49 0.64
C CYS A 400 16.11 2.68 1.97
N ALA A 401 16.82 2.43 3.08
CA ALA A 401 16.35 2.78 4.42
C ALA A 401 16.77 4.23 4.69
N LEU A 402 15.81 5.15 4.65
CA LEU A 402 16.02 6.59 4.78
C LEU A 402 16.02 7.04 6.25
N GLY A 403 15.37 6.27 7.14
CA GLY A 403 15.35 6.55 8.57
C GLY A 403 14.30 7.60 8.94
N ALA A 404 14.61 8.48 9.90
CA ALA A 404 13.65 9.50 10.31
C ALA A 404 13.60 10.68 9.31
N LEU A 405 12.40 11.17 9.00
CA LEU A 405 12.15 12.36 8.20
C LEU A 405 11.28 13.32 9.00
N ALA A 406 11.81 14.50 9.32
CA ALA A 406 11.04 15.51 10.02
C ALA A 406 9.92 16.07 9.14
N ASP A 407 8.86 16.59 9.76
CA ASP A 407 7.78 17.32 9.06
C ASP A 407 8.33 18.37 8.07
N GLY A 408 7.84 18.33 6.84
CA GLY A 408 8.22 19.22 5.74
C GLY A 408 9.60 18.97 5.13
N THR A 409 10.29 17.89 5.50
CA THR A 409 11.62 17.55 4.96
C THR A 409 11.55 16.42 3.94
N SER A 410 12.56 16.38 3.06
CA SER A 410 12.66 15.37 2.02
C SER A 410 14.03 14.67 2.03
N ALA A 411 14.03 13.39 1.65
CA ALA A 411 15.23 12.65 1.29
C ALA A 411 15.18 12.26 -0.19
N THR A 412 16.35 12.23 -0.83
CA THR A 412 16.49 11.85 -2.22
C THR A 412 17.21 10.52 -2.35
N VAL A 413 16.80 9.73 -3.35
CA VAL A 413 17.45 8.50 -3.78
C VAL A 413 17.81 8.67 -5.24
N THR A 414 19.10 8.54 -5.56
CA THR A 414 19.63 8.61 -6.92
C THR A 414 20.10 7.23 -7.36
N ILE A 415 19.55 6.74 -8.47
CA ILE A 415 19.86 5.42 -9.05
C ILE A 415 20.45 5.64 -10.43
N THR A 416 21.71 5.23 -10.63
CA THR A 416 22.36 5.25 -11.95
C THR A 416 22.13 3.93 -12.65
N VAL A 417 21.64 3.99 -13.89
CA VAL A 417 21.41 2.83 -14.73
C VAL A 417 22.09 2.99 -16.08
N GLU A 418 22.40 1.86 -16.69
CA GLU A 418 22.97 1.76 -18.03
C GLU A 418 22.12 0.77 -18.83
N PRO A 419 21.41 1.22 -19.88
CA PRO A 419 20.62 0.34 -20.72
C PRO A 419 21.51 -0.60 -21.52
N ALA A 420 21.05 -1.84 -21.64
CA ALA A 420 21.62 -2.87 -22.49
C ALA A 420 20.69 -3.23 -23.66
N ALA A 421 19.52 -2.61 -23.78
CA ALA A 421 18.61 -2.75 -24.92
C ALA A 421 17.76 -1.49 -25.13
N THR A 422 17.30 -1.28 -26.37
CA THR A 422 16.30 -0.25 -26.71
C THR A 422 14.92 -0.59 -26.14
N GLY A 423 14.07 0.42 -26.00
CA GLY A 423 12.73 0.32 -25.43
C GLY A 423 12.54 1.19 -24.20
N SER A 424 11.44 1.04 -23.48
CA SER A 424 11.15 1.87 -22.31
C SER A 424 11.67 1.23 -21.02
N ILE A 425 12.25 2.03 -20.15
CA ILE A 425 12.58 1.66 -18.77
C ILE A 425 11.71 2.51 -17.85
N THR A 426 10.94 1.85 -16.98
CA THR A 426 10.08 2.52 -16.00
C THR A 426 10.62 2.28 -14.59
N ALA A 427 10.89 3.37 -13.87
CA ALA A 427 11.28 3.36 -12.46
C ALA A 427 10.06 3.68 -11.60
N THR A 428 9.50 2.69 -10.92
CA THR A 428 8.39 2.89 -9.97
C THR A 428 8.93 2.87 -8.56
N THR A 429 8.73 3.95 -7.82
CA THR A 429 9.14 4.05 -6.41
C THR A 429 7.92 4.04 -5.50
N VAL A 430 8.01 3.27 -4.43
CA VAL A 430 7.04 3.24 -3.34
C VAL A 430 7.74 3.68 -2.05
N SER A 431 7.17 4.65 -1.35
CA SER A 431 7.60 5.07 -0.01
C SER A 431 6.76 4.40 1.08
N ASP A 432 7.37 4.16 2.25
CA ASP A 432 6.71 3.59 3.43
C ASP A 432 7.38 4.08 4.72
N ALA A 433 6.69 4.01 5.86
CA ALA A 433 7.19 4.41 7.18
C ALA A 433 6.62 3.51 8.29
N ASP A 434 7.08 3.71 9.54
CA ASP A 434 6.50 3.00 10.70
C ASP A 434 5.09 3.50 11.06
N GLN A 435 4.74 4.72 10.62
CA GLN A 435 3.46 5.39 10.86
C GLN A 435 2.44 5.04 9.77
N ASP A 436 1.14 4.98 10.16
CA ASP A 436 0.05 4.88 9.20
C ASP A 436 -0.08 6.21 8.42
N ASP A 437 0.11 6.14 7.11
CA ASP A 437 0.03 7.30 6.21
C ASP A 437 -1.44 7.73 5.96
N PRO A 438 -1.79 9.02 6.13
CA PRO A 438 -3.14 9.53 5.89
C PRO A 438 -3.52 9.65 4.40
N ALA A 439 -2.56 9.69 3.49
CA ALA A 439 -2.76 9.92 2.07
C ALA A 439 -2.04 8.89 1.17
N PRO A 440 -2.17 7.56 1.40
CA PRO A 440 -1.32 6.50 0.82
C PRO A 440 -1.27 6.43 -0.72
N ALA A 441 -2.15 7.17 -1.40
CA ALA A 441 -2.14 7.32 -2.85
C ALA A 441 -0.98 8.19 -3.39
N ASN A 442 -0.36 9.05 -2.57
CA ASN A 442 0.81 9.85 -2.96
C ASN A 442 2.16 9.14 -2.66
N ASN A 443 2.13 7.96 -2.02
CA ASN A 443 3.30 7.15 -1.67
C ASN A 443 3.85 6.32 -2.85
N THR A 444 3.31 6.50 -4.05
CA THR A 444 3.79 5.78 -5.24
C THR A 444 3.83 6.72 -6.42
N ASP A 445 4.97 6.76 -7.09
CA ASP A 445 5.16 7.49 -8.34
C ASP A 445 6.09 6.71 -9.28
N ALA A 446 5.98 7.00 -10.57
CA ALA A 446 6.76 6.30 -11.59
C ALA A 446 7.16 7.22 -12.74
N GLU A 447 8.42 7.11 -13.16
CA GLU A 447 8.95 7.81 -14.33
C GLU A 447 9.35 6.80 -15.41
N THR A 448 9.14 7.15 -16.68
CA THR A 448 9.45 6.27 -17.82
C THR A 448 10.36 6.96 -18.82
N THR A 449 11.55 6.41 -18.99
CA THR A 449 12.54 6.87 -19.97
C THR A 449 12.47 6.00 -21.22
N THR A 450 12.43 6.62 -22.40
CA THR A 450 12.59 5.90 -23.67
C THR A 450 14.06 5.79 -24.03
N VAL A 451 14.54 4.56 -24.20
CA VAL A 451 15.90 4.27 -24.69
C VAL A 451 15.85 4.04 -26.20
N ASN A 452 16.57 4.87 -26.93
CA ASN A 452 16.77 4.71 -28.37
C ASN A 452 18.26 4.50 -28.69
N ASN A 453 18.55 4.26 -29.96
CA ASN A 453 19.90 4.10 -30.48
C ASN A 453 20.50 5.42 -31.01
N GLY A 454 19.94 6.58 -30.62
CA GLY A 454 20.43 7.92 -31.00
C GLY A 454 20.22 8.32 -32.47
N ASN A 455 20.47 7.42 -33.44
CA ASN A 455 20.58 7.74 -34.88
C ASN A 455 19.52 7.07 -35.78
N GLY A 456 18.49 6.43 -35.20
CA GLY A 456 17.44 5.77 -36.00
C GLY A 456 17.92 4.53 -36.74
N CYS A 457 18.92 3.85 -36.18
CA CYS A 457 19.63 2.74 -36.82
C CYS A 457 18.68 1.56 -37.11
N THR A 458 18.79 1.00 -38.32
CA THR A 458 18.09 -0.23 -38.75
C THR A 458 18.75 -1.46 -38.16
N ILE A 459 20.04 -1.41 -37.85
CA ILE A 459 20.82 -2.45 -37.20
C ILE A 459 21.58 -1.80 -36.03
N THR A 460 21.53 -2.41 -34.86
CA THR A 460 22.16 -1.84 -33.65
C THR A 460 22.86 -2.95 -32.87
N GLY A 461 24.12 -2.69 -32.50
CA GLY A 461 24.91 -3.48 -31.56
C GLY A 461 24.52 -3.22 -30.12
N THR A 462 25.44 -3.53 -29.24
CA THR A 462 25.39 -3.40 -27.79
C THR A 462 26.55 -2.50 -27.35
N PRO A 463 26.62 -2.09 -26.08
CA PRO A 463 27.78 -1.34 -25.57
C PRO A 463 29.08 -2.16 -25.44
N GLY A 464 29.16 -3.36 -26.01
CA GLY A 464 30.37 -4.18 -26.01
C GLY A 464 30.68 -4.70 -27.42
N ASN A 465 31.85 -5.30 -27.59
CA ASN A 465 32.38 -5.69 -28.91
C ASN A 465 31.42 -6.58 -29.73
N ASP A 466 30.95 -6.06 -30.84
CA ASP A 466 29.98 -6.68 -31.72
C ASP A 466 30.54 -6.97 -33.13
N THR A 467 29.83 -7.85 -33.85
CA THR A 467 30.06 -8.08 -35.28
C THR A 467 28.76 -7.86 -36.02
N LEU A 468 28.64 -6.71 -36.69
CA LEU A 468 27.43 -6.24 -37.33
C LEU A 468 27.55 -6.37 -38.86
N ASN A 469 26.49 -6.85 -39.48
CA ASN A 469 26.45 -7.06 -40.92
C ASN A 469 25.16 -6.46 -41.48
N GLY A 470 25.29 -5.52 -42.41
CA GLY A 470 24.23 -4.95 -43.22
C GLY A 470 23.58 -5.95 -44.16
N THR A 471 22.66 -5.45 -44.96
CA THR A 471 21.87 -6.20 -45.92
C THR A 471 22.39 -5.94 -47.34
N ASN A 472 21.53 -5.95 -48.36
CA ASN A 472 21.92 -5.51 -49.71
C ASN A 472 21.14 -4.23 -50.09
N ALA A 473 20.60 -3.54 -49.08
CA ALA A 473 19.83 -2.32 -49.19
C ALA A 473 20.46 -1.29 -48.27
N ALA A 474 20.16 -0.01 -48.50
CA ALA A 474 20.61 1.07 -47.63
C ALA A 474 20.22 0.82 -46.16
N ASP A 475 21.24 0.69 -45.32
CA ASP A 475 21.15 0.43 -43.90
C ASP A 475 21.68 1.59 -43.08
N VAL A 476 21.19 1.70 -41.84
CA VAL A 476 21.79 2.59 -40.83
C VAL A 476 22.26 1.69 -39.69
N ILE A 477 23.56 1.50 -39.54
CA ILE A 477 24.14 0.55 -38.58
C ILE A 477 24.85 1.31 -37.46
N CYS A 478 24.62 0.91 -36.21
CA CYS A 478 25.25 1.54 -35.05
C CYS A 478 25.90 0.49 -34.13
N GLY A 479 27.22 0.55 -33.96
CA GLY A 479 28.02 -0.27 -33.05
C GLY A 479 27.76 0.07 -31.58
N LEU A 480 27.81 1.36 -31.26
CA LEU A 480 27.65 1.99 -29.95
C LEU A 480 28.92 2.04 -29.12
N GLY A 481 29.26 0.99 -28.39
CA GLY A 481 30.41 0.99 -27.49
C GLY A 481 31.15 -0.33 -27.54
N GLY A 482 32.44 -0.32 -27.26
CA GLY A 482 33.30 -1.48 -27.45
C GLY A 482 34.00 -1.44 -28.80
N ASN A 483 34.79 -2.48 -29.08
CA ASN A 483 35.56 -2.58 -30.32
C ASN A 483 34.78 -3.43 -31.32
N ASP A 484 34.10 -2.77 -32.24
CA ASP A 484 33.13 -3.37 -33.14
C ASP A 484 33.73 -3.74 -34.51
N THR A 485 33.09 -4.68 -35.20
CA THR A 485 33.36 -4.98 -36.60
C THR A 485 32.07 -4.82 -37.40
N ILE A 486 32.02 -3.82 -38.29
CA ILE A 486 30.82 -3.43 -39.04
C ILE A 486 31.07 -3.59 -40.55
N ASP A 487 30.19 -4.31 -41.25
CA ASP A 487 30.20 -4.48 -42.71
C ASP A 487 28.84 -4.08 -43.30
N GLY A 488 28.77 -2.98 -44.06
CA GLY A 488 27.55 -2.46 -44.70
C GLY A 488 27.04 -3.35 -45.85
N LYS A 489 27.97 -4.02 -46.54
CA LYS A 489 27.77 -4.88 -47.72
C LYS A 489 27.39 -4.16 -49.01
N ASN A 490 26.12 -4.13 -49.41
CA ASN A 490 25.71 -3.43 -50.64
C ASN A 490 24.59 -2.46 -50.28
N GLY A 491 24.56 -1.31 -50.93
CA GLY A 491 23.60 -0.26 -50.60
C GLY A 491 24.35 1.05 -50.35
N ASP A 492 23.61 2.14 -50.22
CA ASP A 492 24.19 3.39 -49.74
C ASP A 492 23.96 3.41 -48.22
N ASP A 493 24.96 2.98 -47.45
CA ASP A 493 24.83 2.71 -46.03
C ASP A 493 25.32 3.88 -45.16
N THR A 494 24.79 3.97 -43.93
CA THR A 494 25.30 4.88 -42.91
C THR A 494 25.73 4.08 -41.69
N LEU A 495 27.04 4.04 -41.41
CA LEU A 495 27.63 3.25 -40.33
C LEU A 495 28.11 4.18 -39.21
N TYR A 496 27.82 3.83 -37.96
CA TYR A 496 28.32 4.49 -36.77
C TYR A 496 29.07 3.46 -35.92
N GLY A 497 30.37 3.63 -35.69
CA GLY A 497 31.18 2.78 -34.82
C GLY A 497 30.82 3.04 -33.36
N GLY A 498 31.10 4.24 -32.88
CA GLY A 498 30.69 4.72 -31.57
C GLY A 498 31.90 5.02 -30.70
N SER A 499 32.14 4.25 -29.65
CA SER A 499 33.33 4.42 -28.80
C SER A 499 34.07 3.10 -28.62
N GLY A 500 35.39 3.10 -28.75
CA GLY A 500 36.22 1.89 -28.81
C GLY A 500 37.02 1.89 -30.11
N ASP A 501 37.94 0.92 -30.26
CA ASP A 501 38.73 0.81 -31.50
C ASP A 501 37.96 -0.07 -32.51
N ASP A 502 37.32 0.57 -33.49
CA ASP A 502 36.37 -0.07 -34.41
C ASP A 502 37.00 -0.45 -35.76
N ILE A 503 36.43 -1.48 -36.41
CA ILE A 503 36.75 -1.88 -37.79
C ILE A 503 35.48 -1.76 -38.62
N MET A 504 35.46 -0.86 -39.60
CA MET A 504 34.27 -0.62 -40.42
C MET A 504 34.57 -0.74 -41.92
N GLY A 505 33.64 -1.33 -42.66
CA GLY A 505 33.65 -1.40 -44.12
C GLY A 505 32.29 -1.02 -44.70
N GLY A 506 32.26 -0.02 -45.59
CA GLY A 506 31.02 0.38 -46.29
C GLY A 506 30.51 -0.72 -47.23
N GLY A 507 31.42 -1.26 -48.05
CA GLY A 507 31.11 -2.35 -48.96
C GLY A 507 30.96 -1.87 -50.41
N ASN A 508 29.76 -1.91 -50.99
CA ASN A 508 29.45 -1.48 -52.35
C ASN A 508 28.28 -0.49 -52.33
N GLY A 509 28.56 0.74 -52.74
CA GLY A 509 27.58 1.82 -52.86
C GLY A 509 28.21 3.10 -52.34
N ALA A 510 27.43 4.18 -52.28
CA ALA A 510 27.92 5.43 -51.73
C ALA A 510 27.66 5.43 -50.22
N ASP A 511 28.66 5.02 -49.45
CA ASP A 511 28.54 4.82 -48.00
C ASP A 511 28.96 6.06 -47.21
N THR A 512 28.48 6.15 -45.98
CA THR A 512 28.87 7.16 -44.99
C THR A 512 29.24 6.47 -43.69
N LEU A 513 30.49 6.62 -43.25
CA LEU A 513 31.04 5.92 -42.09
C LEU A 513 31.46 6.95 -41.03
N TYR A 514 30.98 6.76 -39.81
CA TYR A 514 31.26 7.60 -38.64
C TYR A 514 31.89 6.74 -37.55
N ALA A 515 33.21 6.68 -37.48
CA ALA A 515 33.91 5.76 -36.57
C ALA A 515 33.70 6.13 -35.10
N GLY A 516 33.73 7.41 -34.78
CA GLY A 516 33.52 7.89 -33.42
C GLY A 516 34.85 7.92 -32.66
N ALA A 517 34.82 7.59 -31.38
CA ALA A 517 35.95 7.78 -30.47
C ALA A 517 36.79 6.51 -30.28
N GLY A 518 38.07 6.55 -30.64
CA GLY A 518 38.94 5.38 -30.57
C GLY A 518 40.11 5.52 -31.54
N ASN A 519 40.89 4.47 -31.75
CA ASN A 519 41.77 4.39 -32.92
C ASN A 519 41.14 3.43 -33.91
N ASP A 520 40.53 3.98 -34.93
CA ASP A 520 39.63 3.23 -35.80
C ASP A 520 40.31 2.81 -37.10
N THR A 521 39.81 1.72 -37.70
CA THR A 521 40.23 1.27 -39.03
C THR A 521 39.03 1.24 -39.97
N ASN A 522 39.04 2.15 -40.95
CA ASN A 522 37.94 2.35 -41.88
C ASN A 522 38.34 1.96 -43.30
N TYR A 523 37.52 1.13 -43.93
CA TYR A 523 37.66 0.71 -45.32
C TYR A 523 36.48 1.29 -46.13
N GLY A 524 36.78 2.15 -47.10
CA GLY A 524 35.83 2.61 -48.12
C GLY A 524 35.40 1.49 -49.07
N GLU A 525 34.69 1.83 -50.14
CA GLU A 525 34.06 0.81 -50.99
C GLU A 525 35.01 0.08 -51.93
N THR A 526 34.47 -0.96 -52.59
CA THR A 526 35.21 -1.77 -53.54
C THR A 526 35.05 -1.30 -55.00
N LEU A 527 34.10 -0.40 -55.31
CA LEU A 527 33.69 -0.14 -56.70
C LEU A 527 33.19 1.28 -57.09
N LEU A 528 32.72 2.17 -56.20
CA LEU A 528 32.30 3.57 -56.56
C LEU A 528 32.11 4.53 -55.35
N GLY A 529 33.08 5.43 -55.12
CA GLY A 529 32.97 6.76 -54.46
C GLY A 529 32.26 6.89 -53.11
N SER A 530 33.05 7.09 -52.03
CA SER A 530 32.64 7.17 -50.64
C SER A 530 32.70 8.59 -50.10
N LEU A 531 31.81 8.92 -49.17
CA LEU A 531 31.92 10.15 -48.38
C LEU A 531 32.19 9.76 -46.92
N LEU A 532 33.47 9.76 -46.52
CA LEU A 532 33.93 9.25 -45.23
C LEU A 532 34.18 10.40 -44.25
N TYR A 533 33.21 10.63 -43.35
CA TYR A 533 33.32 11.63 -42.29
C TYR A 533 33.62 10.98 -40.94
N LEU A 534 34.85 11.11 -40.43
CA LEU A 534 35.14 10.73 -39.05
C LEU A 534 34.67 11.85 -38.09
N PHE A 535 34.54 11.57 -36.77
CA PHE A 535 34.36 12.59 -35.71
C PHE A 535 35.02 12.19 -34.36
N ASP A 536 36.35 12.32 -34.15
CA ASP A 536 36.97 12.35 -32.78
C ASP A 536 38.48 12.78 -32.72
N ASN A 537 39.20 12.36 -31.66
CA ASN A 537 40.56 12.62 -31.17
C ASN A 537 41.48 11.38 -31.29
N GLY A 538 41.08 10.42 -32.14
CA GLY A 538 41.73 9.15 -32.39
C GLY A 538 43.07 9.25 -33.09
N SER A 539 43.75 8.15 -33.36
CA SER A 539 44.81 8.11 -34.38
C SER A 539 44.41 7.04 -35.38
N ASP A 540 43.75 7.48 -36.44
CA ASP A 540 42.90 6.63 -37.26
C ASP A 540 43.63 6.14 -38.52
N HIS A 541 43.23 4.97 -39.00
CA HIS A 541 43.64 4.43 -40.29
C HIS A 541 42.46 4.43 -41.25
N ILE A 542 42.58 5.22 -42.31
CA ILE A 542 41.51 5.52 -43.25
C ILE A 542 41.96 5.11 -44.65
N TYR A 543 41.22 4.18 -45.25
CA TYR A 543 41.48 3.69 -46.61
C TYR A 543 40.30 4.05 -47.51
N GLY A 544 40.47 5.01 -48.43
CA GLY A 544 39.41 5.47 -49.35
C GLY A 544 38.96 4.38 -50.33
N GLY A 545 39.91 3.60 -50.84
CA GLY A 545 39.62 2.57 -51.84
C GLY A 545 39.58 3.14 -53.26
N PRO A 546 38.83 2.54 -54.19
CA PRO A 546 38.62 3.07 -55.54
C PRO A 546 37.39 3.97 -55.57
N GLY A 547 37.52 5.23 -55.99
CA GLY A 547 36.39 6.14 -55.88
C GLY A 547 36.74 7.57 -56.23
N ASN A 548 35.94 8.48 -55.70
CA ASN A 548 36.23 9.90 -55.63
C ASN A 548 35.85 10.26 -54.20
N ASP A 549 36.80 10.19 -53.31
CA ASP A 549 36.55 10.03 -51.88
C ASP A 549 36.84 11.34 -51.13
N ASP A 550 36.06 11.63 -50.10
CA ASP A 550 36.31 12.73 -49.16
C ASP A 550 36.67 12.11 -47.81
N LEU A 551 37.95 12.18 -47.41
CA LEU A 551 38.49 11.60 -46.18
C LEU A 551 38.95 12.72 -45.24
N ASP A 552 38.54 12.68 -43.97
CA ASP A 552 38.94 13.68 -42.97
C ASP A 552 39.36 13.01 -41.66
N GLY A 553 40.66 13.07 -41.33
CA GLY A 553 41.28 12.47 -40.13
C GLY A 553 40.96 13.22 -38.83
N GLN A 554 40.70 14.53 -38.92
CA GLN A 554 40.38 15.39 -37.76
C GLN A 554 41.45 15.44 -36.67
N ASN A 555 41.14 15.13 -35.40
CA ASN A 555 42.09 15.28 -34.32
C ASN A 555 42.81 13.95 -34.13
N GLY A 556 44.14 13.94 -34.20
CA GLY A 556 44.84 12.68 -34.12
C GLY A 556 46.30 12.69 -34.54
N ASN A 557 46.79 11.54 -34.95
CA ASN A 557 47.96 11.43 -35.82
C ASN A 557 47.56 10.36 -36.81
N ASP A 558 46.92 10.78 -37.89
CA ASP A 558 46.11 9.89 -38.71
C ASP A 558 46.89 9.37 -39.92
N VAL A 559 46.49 8.22 -40.45
CA VAL A 559 47.00 7.67 -41.70
C VAL A 559 45.86 7.58 -42.70
N LEU A 560 45.94 8.40 -43.74
CA LEU A 560 44.96 8.46 -44.82
C LEU A 560 45.61 7.94 -46.10
N VAL A 561 45.00 6.94 -46.74
CA VAL A 561 45.52 6.27 -47.93
C VAL A 561 44.41 6.05 -48.94
N ASP A 562 44.62 6.46 -50.18
CA ASP A 562 43.74 6.14 -51.31
C ASP A 562 44.38 5.10 -52.25
N THR A 563 43.61 4.69 -53.28
CA THR A 563 44.11 3.72 -54.28
C THR A 563 43.70 4.00 -55.73
N SER A 564 42.66 4.80 -55.98
CA SER A 564 42.37 5.40 -57.29
C SER A 564 41.24 6.42 -57.18
N GLY A 565 41.35 7.59 -57.80
CA GLY A 565 40.24 8.53 -57.80
C GLY A 565 40.56 9.96 -58.21
N THR A 566 39.64 10.86 -57.87
CA THR A 566 39.98 12.26 -57.61
C THR A 566 39.47 12.58 -56.21
N ASP A 567 40.39 12.57 -55.25
CA ASP A 567 40.10 12.44 -53.83
C ASP A 567 40.43 13.73 -53.08
N THR A 568 39.74 13.96 -51.97
CA THR A 568 39.96 15.07 -51.04
C THR A 568 40.30 14.50 -49.68
N MET A 569 41.47 14.83 -49.15
CA MET A 569 41.96 14.32 -47.88
C MET A 569 42.41 15.46 -46.96
N SER A 570 42.03 15.36 -45.69
CA SER A 570 42.36 16.34 -44.64
C SER A 570 42.89 15.63 -43.39
N GLY A 571 44.09 15.98 -42.93
CA GLY A 571 44.65 15.50 -41.65
C GLY A 571 44.20 16.32 -40.44
N ALA A 572 43.86 17.59 -40.65
CA ALA A 572 43.27 18.50 -39.66
C ALA A 572 44.13 18.84 -38.42
N LEU A 573 44.02 18.21 -37.24
CA LEU A 573 44.85 18.51 -36.05
C LEU A 573 45.68 17.27 -35.72
N GLY A 574 47.00 17.33 -35.81
CA GLY A 574 47.77 16.10 -35.64
C GLY A 574 49.16 16.14 -36.22
N ASN A 575 49.86 15.02 -36.18
CA ASN A 575 50.99 14.80 -37.07
C ASN A 575 50.61 13.67 -38.01
N ASP A 576 50.10 14.04 -39.18
CA ASP A 576 49.35 13.10 -40.02
C ASP A 576 50.21 12.54 -41.15
N SER A 577 49.81 11.39 -41.69
CA SER A 577 50.45 10.70 -42.81
C SER A 577 49.43 10.49 -43.93
N ILE A 578 49.49 11.30 -44.97
CA ILE A 578 48.54 11.28 -46.08
C ILE A 578 49.24 10.76 -47.34
N ASP A 579 48.69 9.73 -47.98
CA ASP A 579 49.23 9.15 -49.22
C ASP A 579 48.19 9.19 -50.35
N VAL A 580 48.37 10.13 -51.29
CA VAL A 580 47.60 10.27 -52.57
C VAL A 580 48.37 9.67 -53.77
N GLN A 581 49.21 8.64 -53.57
CA GLN A 581 49.97 8.02 -54.68
C GLN A 581 49.18 6.90 -55.36
N ASP A 582 48.05 7.24 -55.96
CA ASP A 582 47.16 6.30 -56.61
C ASP A 582 47.38 6.14 -58.14
N GLY A 583 48.25 6.97 -58.72
CA GLY A 583 48.52 7.05 -60.15
C GLY A 583 47.46 7.78 -60.97
N ALA A 584 46.41 8.32 -60.34
CA ALA A 584 45.50 9.30 -60.90
C ALA A 584 46.09 10.71 -60.72
N GLY A 585 45.26 11.73 -60.87
CA GLY A 585 45.73 13.10 -60.73
C GLY A 585 44.55 14.03 -60.56
N GLY A 586 44.69 15.02 -59.68
CA GLY A 586 43.61 15.91 -59.31
C GLY A 586 43.17 15.75 -57.86
N ASP A 587 43.93 14.98 -57.07
CA ASP A 587 43.68 14.80 -55.64
C ASP A 587 44.06 16.08 -54.88
N THR A 588 43.45 16.26 -53.72
CA THR A 588 43.76 17.36 -52.81
C THR A 588 44.05 16.79 -51.44
N ALA A 589 45.26 16.97 -50.92
CA ALA A 589 45.61 16.59 -49.57
C ALA A 589 46.04 17.79 -48.73
N ASN A 590 45.44 17.94 -47.55
CA ASN A 590 45.71 19.01 -46.60
C ASN A 590 46.13 18.44 -45.24
N GLY A 591 47.41 18.56 -44.88
CA GLY A 591 47.91 18.06 -43.59
C GLY A 591 47.28 18.74 -42.36
N GLY A 592 46.92 20.02 -42.47
CA GLY A 592 46.30 20.76 -41.37
C GLY A 592 47.32 21.36 -40.39
N LEU A 593 47.09 21.14 -39.08
CA LEU A 593 47.83 21.70 -37.97
C LEU A 593 48.66 20.60 -37.29
N GLY A 594 49.95 20.60 -37.59
CA GLY A 594 51.00 20.00 -36.79
C GLY A 594 52.20 19.68 -37.67
N THR A 595 52.73 18.46 -37.58
CA THR A 595 53.89 18.04 -38.40
C THR A 595 53.51 16.88 -39.31
N ASP A 596 53.06 17.22 -40.51
CA ASP A 596 52.40 16.27 -41.39
C ASP A 596 53.35 15.75 -42.48
N THR A 597 53.09 14.54 -42.95
CA THR A 597 53.81 13.90 -44.06
C THR A 597 52.81 13.57 -45.16
N CYS A 598 52.95 14.22 -46.31
CA CYS A 598 52.10 13.97 -47.47
C CYS A 598 52.93 13.44 -48.64
N THR A 599 52.46 12.37 -49.28
CA THR A 599 53.03 11.83 -50.52
C THR A 599 52.00 11.90 -51.64
N ALA A 600 52.42 12.31 -52.84
CA ALA A 600 51.52 12.57 -53.97
C ALA A 600 52.15 12.30 -55.33
N ASP A 601 51.30 12.06 -56.32
CA ASP A 601 51.66 11.91 -57.72
C ASP A 601 51.68 13.25 -58.48
N THR A 602 51.87 13.18 -59.80
CA THR A 602 51.95 14.37 -60.66
C THR A 602 50.55 14.78 -61.12
N GLY A 603 49.97 15.77 -60.46
CA GLY A 603 48.63 16.25 -60.78
C GLY A 603 47.89 16.82 -59.57
N ASP A 604 48.40 16.51 -58.37
CA ASP A 604 47.68 16.71 -57.12
C ASP A 604 48.07 18.00 -56.42
N THR A 605 47.20 18.41 -55.51
CA THR A 605 47.32 19.65 -54.75
C THR A 605 47.59 19.34 -53.28
N LEU A 606 48.79 19.68 -52.82
CA LEU A 606 49.15 19.56 -51.40
C LEU A 606 49.12 20.92 -50.69
N THR A 607 48.53 20.96 -49.50
CA THR A 607 48.55 22.12 -48.61
C THR A 607 48.88 21.73 -47.18
N SER A 608 49.61 22.57 -46.45
CA SER A 608 49.93 22.35 -45.03
C SER A 608 50.61 21.00 -44.73
N CYS A 609 51.41 20.53 -45.68
CA CYS A 609 52.44 19.51 -45.55
C CYS A 609 53.82 20.23 -45.71
#